data_AF-A0A822FSH4-F1
#
_entry.id   AF-A0A822FSH4-F1
#
_cell.length_a   1.000
_cell.length_b   1.000
_cell.length_c   1.000
_cell.angle_alpha   90.00
_cell.angle_beta   90.00
_cell.angle_gamma   90.00
#
_symmetry.space_group_name_H-M   'P 1'
#
loop_
_entity.id
_entity.type
_entity.pdbx_description
1 polymer ?
#
loop_
_entity_poly.entity_id
_entity_poly.type
_entity_poly.pdbx_seq_one_letter_code
_entity_poly.pdbx_strand_id
1 'polypeptide(L)'
;AMEKSGKENFLIDGFPRNKDNVEGWKKAMDGKVNVQCVLFFDCDEKTCVARCLERGKGSGRTDDNEESLKKRIVTYNDSTR
;
A
#
# COMPACT_ATOMS: atom_id res chain seq x y z
N ALA A 1 18.33 4.20 3.48
CA ALA A 1 17.57 3.72 4.66
C ALA A 1 17.81 2.23 4.89
N MET A 2 17.57 1.38 3.88
CA MET A 2 17.79 -0.07 3.97
C MET A 2 19.25 -0.43 4.30
N GLU A 3 20.23 0.08 3.55
CA GLU A 3 21.66 -0.14 3.84
C GLU A 3 22.05 0.31 5.25
N LYS A 4 21.61 1.51 5.67
CA LYS A 4 21.88 2.05 7.01
C LYS A 4 21.27 1.20 8.15
N SER A 5 20.23 0.41 7.88
CA SER A 5 19.57 -0.41 8.91
C SER A 5 20.37 -1.66 9.28
N GLY A 6 21.26 -2.13 8.41
CA GLY A 6 21.96 -3.41 8.57
C GLY A 6 21.04 -4.63 8.63
N LYS A 7 19.78 -4.50 8.18
CA LYS A 7 18.81 -5.59 8.10
C LYS A 7 18.72 -6.14 6.70
N GLU A 8 18.40 -7.42 6.58
CA GLU A 8 18.26 -8.12 5.30
C GLU A 8 16.79 -8.30 4.89
N ASN A 9 15.87 -8.26 5.87
CA ASN A 9 14.44 -8.45 5.65
C ASN A 9 13.69 -7.13 5.79
N PHE A 10 12.77 -6.88 4.85
CA PHE A 10 12.00 -5.65 4.78
C PHE A 10 10.53 -5.94 4.52
N LEU A 11 9.66 -5.24 5.25
CA LEU A 11 8.25 -5.14 4.91
C LEU A 11 8.07 -3.94 3.97
N ILE A 12 7.59 -4.23 2.76
CA ILE A 12 7.28 -3.21 1.77
C ILE A 12 5.77 -2.96 1.86
N ASP A 13 5.40 -1.87 2.52
CA ASP A 13 3.99 -1.53 2.75
C ASP A 13 3.40 -0.76 1.57
N GLY A 14 2.20 -1.17 1.15
CA GLY A 14 1.42 -0.49 0.13
C GLY A 14 2.07 -0.48 -1.26
N PHE A 15 2.92 -1.45 -1.59
CA PHE A 15 3.50 -1.64 -2.92
C PHE A 15 3.68 -3.14 -3.20
N PRO A 16 3.42 -3.61 -4.44
CA PRO A 16 2.92 -2.88 -5.61
C PRO A 16 1.41 -2.59 -5.54
N ARG A 17 0.94 -1.52 -6.19
CA ARG A 17 -0.50 -1.13 -6.20
C ARG A 17 -1.23 -1.39 -7.51
N ASN A 18 -0.50 -1.62 -8.60
CA ASN A 18 -1.04 -1.88 -9.93
C ASN A 18 -0.05 -2.70 -10.77
N LYS A 19 -0.43 -3.06 -11.99
CA LYS A 19 0.39 -3.88 -12.90
C LYS A 19 1.72 -3.21 -13.27
N ASP A 20 1.72 -1.92 -13.54
CA ASP A 20 2.94 -1.17 -13.89
C ASP A 20 3.96 -1.18 -12.74
N ASN A 21 3.50 -1.10 -11.49
CA ASN A 21 4.34 -1.25 -10.30
C ASN A 21 4.95 -2.66 -10.23
N VAL A 22 4.17 -3.70 -10.53
CA VAL A 22 4.66 -5.09 -10.56
C VAL A 22 5.74 -5.26 -11.63
N GLU A 23 5.52 -4.73 -12.84
CA GLU A 23 6.46 -4.84 -13.96
C GLU A 23 7.76 -4.06 -13.67
N GLY A 24 7.63 -2.83 -13.16
CA GLY A 24 8.77 -2.02 -12.75
C GLY A 24 9.58 -2.69 -11.63
N TRP A 25 8.91 -3.27 -10.64
CA TRP A 25 9.55 -4.03 -9.56
C TRP A 25 10.32 -5.23 -10.10
N LYS A 26 9.67 -6.06 -10.93
CA LYS A 26 10.32 -7.22 -11.54
C LYS A 26 11.58 -6.80 -12.29
N LYS A 27 11.50 -5.79 -13.16
CA LYS A 27 12.68 -5.30 -13.91
C LYS A 27 13.81 -4.80 -13.00
N ALA A 28 13.47 -4.09 -11.92
CA ALA A 28 14.47 -3.47 -11.05
C ALA A 28 15.09 -4.45 -10.05
N MET A 29 14.32 -5.43 -9.58
CA MET A 29 14.64 -6.27 -8.43
C MET A 29 14.89 -7.74 -8.77
N ASP A 30 14.73 -8.14 -10.04
CA ASP A 30 15.04 -9.50 -10.49
C ASP A 30 16.47 -9.90 -10.11
N GLY A 31 16.60 -11.11 -9.54
CA GLY A 31 17.86 -11.63 -9.00
C GLY A 31 18.46 -10.91 -7.79
N LYS A 32 17.85 -9.82 -7.28
CA LYS A 32 18.39 -9.03 -6.16
C LYS A 32 17.73 -9.32 -4.82
N VAL A 33 16.51 -9.84 -4.83
CA VAL A 33 15.70 -10.09 -3.62
C VAL A 33 14.94 -11.41 -3.72
N ASN A 34 14.66 -11.99 -2.56
CA ASN A 34 13.78 -13.15 -2.44
C ASN A 34 12.42 -12.72 -1.86
N VAL A 35 11.40 -12.60 -2.70
CA VAL A 35 10.04 -12.22 -2.29
C VAL A 35 9.39 -13.41 -1.58
N GLN A 36 9.19 -13.29 -0.26
CA GLN A 36 8.67 -14.38 0.57
C GLN A 36 7.18 -14.61 0.39
N CYS A 37 6.37 -13.55 0.49
CA CYS A 37 4.93 -13.61 0.40
C CYS A 37 4.32 -12.23 0.16
N VAL A 38 3.02 -12.22 -0.11
CA VAL A 38 2.17 -11.03 -0.02
C VAL A 38 1.31 -11.18 1.23
N LEU A 39 1.46 -10.26 2.18
CA LEU A 39 0.56 -10.19 3.32
C LEU A 39 -0.66 -9.33 2.93
N PHE A 40 -1.80 -10.00 2.74
CA PHE A 40 -3.03 -9.36 2.31
C PHE A 40 -3.99 -9.15 3.47
N PHE A 41 -4.34 -7.90 3.75
CA PHE A 41 -5.38 -7.55 4.72
C PHE A 41 -6.70 -7.32 4.00
N ASP A 42 -7.63 -8.25 4.16
CA ASP A 42 -9.00 -8.08 3.72
C ASP A 42 -9.83 -7.38 4.80
N CYS A 43 -10.52 -6.30 4.42
CA CYS A 43 -11.31 -5.48 5.31
C CYS A 43 -12.41 -4.79 4.52
N ASP A 44 -13.62 -4.76 5.07
CA ASP A 44 -14.75 -4.11 4.41
C ASP A 44 -14.49 -2.60 4.23
N GLU A 45 -14.99 -2.06 3.12
CA GLU A 45 -14.77 -0.67 2.72
C GLU A 45 -15.30 0.32 3.76
N LYS A 46 -16.45 0.03 4.39
CA LYS A 46 -17.06 0.92 5.39
C LYS A 46 -16.17 1.04 6.62
N THR A 47 -15.64 -0.07 7.12
CA THR A 47 -14.66 -0.09 8.21
C THR A 47 -13.38 0.64 7.83
N CYS A 48 -12.87 0.43 6.61
CA CYS A 48 -11.69 1.16 6.12
C CYS A 48 -11.91 2.68 6.10
N VAL A 49 -13.04 3.15 5.59
CA VAL A 49 -13.41 4.57 5.56
C VAL A 49 -13.52 5.12 6.97
N ALA A 50 -14.28 4.46 7.86
CA ALA A 50 -14.45 4.90 9.24
C ALA A 50 -13.10 5.04 9.97
N ARG A 51 -12.20 4.06 9.83
CA ARG A 51 -10.85 4.10 10.41
C ARG A 51 -10.01 5.25 9.86
N CYS A 52 -10.06 5.52 8.56
CA CYS A 52 -9.28 6.60 7.96
C CYS A 52 -9.83 7.98 8.33
N LEU A 53 -11.15 8.16 8.41
CA LEU A 53 -11.76 9.41 8.86
C LEU A 53 -11.39 9.71 10.32
N GLU A 54 -11.39 8.70 11.19
CA GLU A 54 -10.95 8.88 12.58
C GLU A 54 -9.48 9.29 12.65
N ARG A 55 -8.62 8.64 11.85
CA ARG A 55 -7.20 9.02 11.73
C ARG A 55 -7.02 10.45 11.20
N GLY A 56 -7.85 10.88 10.27
CA GLY A 56 -7.82 12.22 9.68
C GLY A 56 -7.97 13.35 10.71
N LYS A 57 -8.67 13.10 11.82
CA LYS A 57 -8.92 14.12 12.87
C LYS A 57 -7.65 14.63 13.56
N GLY A 58 -6.58 13.83 13.60
CA GLY A 58 -5.35 14.17 14.34
C GLY A 58 -4.03 13.91 13.60
N SER A 59 -4.06 13.31 12.41
CA SER A 59 -2.83 12.92 11.71
C SER A 59 -2.21 14.00 10.82
N GLY A 60 -2.92 15.09 10.53
CA GLY A 60 -2.50 16.09 9.55
C GLY A 60 -2.52 15.61 8.09
N ARG A 61 -3.07 14.41 7.82
CA ARG A 61 -3.23 13.88 6.47
C ARG A 61 -4.36 14.58 5.75
N THR A 62 -4.03 15.26 4.65
CA THR A 62 -5.00 15.98 3.83
C THR A 62 -5.90 15.05 3.02
N ASP A 63 -5.49 13.80 2.80
CA ASP A 63 -6.19 12.81 1.99
C ASP A 63 -7.11 11.86 2.79
N ASP A 64 -7.18 12.02 4.12
CA ASP A 64 -8.11 11.29 4.98
C ASP A 64 -9.47 12.03 5.07
N ASN A 65 -10.09 12.25 3.91
CA ASN A 65 -11.42 12.85 3.75
C ASN A 65 -12.30 11.97 2.86
N GLU A 66 -13.61 12.13 2.94
CA GLU A 66 -14.57 11.23 2.28
C GLU A 66 -14.37 11.15 0.75
N GLU A 67 -14.08 12.28 0.10
CA GLU A 67 -13.87 12.34 -1.35
C GLU A 67 -12.62 11.55 -1.76
N SER A 68 -11.52 11.78 -1.05
CA SER A 68 -10.24 11.12 -1.31
C SER A 68 -10.30 9.63 -1.00
N LEU A 69 -10.98 9.24 0.08
CA LEU A 69 -11.14 7.84 0.45
C LEU A 69 -11.99 7.07 -0.55
N LYS A 70 -13.09 7.65 -1.05
CA LYS A 70 -13.89 7.05 -2.14
C LYS A 70 -13.04 6.80 -3.38
N LYS A 71 -12.27 7.81 -3.82
CA LYS A 71 -11.36 7.68 -4.98
C LYS A 71 -10.32 6.59 -4.76
N ARG A 72 -9.70 6.54 -3.56
CA ARG A 72 -8.68 5.53 -3.21
C ARG A 72 -9.23 4.10 -3.24
N ILE A 73 -10.45 3.89 -2.75
CA ILE A 73 -11.11 2.58 -2.76
C ILE A 73 -11.41 2.13 -4.18
N VAL A 74 -11.95 3.02 -5.03
CA VAL A 74 -12.20 2.72 -6.45
C VAL A 74 -10.90 2.33 -7.15
N THR A 75 -9.84 3.15 -7.03
CA THR A 75 -8.54 2.84 -7.64
C THR A 75 -7.98 1.51 -7.16
N TYR A 76 -8.11 1.20 -5.86
CA TYR A 76 -7.67 -0.07 -5.31
C TYR A 76 -8.43 -1.24 -5.94
N ASN A 77 -9.77 -1.18 -5.99
CA ASN A 77 -10.59 -2.22 -6.59
C ASN A 77 -10.25 -2.42 -8.08
N ASP A 78 -10.12 -1.33 -8.85
CA ASP A 78 -9.81 -1.39 -10.29
C ASP A 78 -8.40 -1.89 -10.59
N SER A 79 -7.45 -1.71 -9.66
CA SER A 79 -6.04 -2.06 -9.88
C SER A 79 -5.66 -3.43 -9.31
N THR A 80 -6.49 -4.01 -8.45
CA THR A 80 -6.15 -5.23 -7.68
C THR A 80 -7.16 -6.38 -7.82
N ARG A 81 -8.37 -6.13 -8.31
CA ARG A 81 -9.33 -7.18 -8.70
C ARG A 81 -9.28 -7.43 -10.20
#